data_AF-A0A7C1MC68-F1
#
_entry.id   AF-A0A7C1MC68-F1
#
_cell.length_a   1.000
_cell.length_b   1.000
_cell.length_c   1.000
_cell.angle_alpha   90.00
_cell.angle_beta   90.00
_cell.angle_gamma   90.00
#
_symmetry.space_group_name_H-M   'P 1'
#
loop_
_entity.id
_entity.type
_entity.pdbx_description
1 polymer ?
#
loop_
_entity_poly.entity_id
_entity_poly.type
_entity_poly.pdbx_seq_one_letter_code
_entity_poly.pdbx_strand_id
1 'polypeptide(L)'
;MPIKNKHPEKKKFSVPKISKRQREISGKKATLAKKARQTKWAPVWVVLKKFGIGKRVHPSAITKHRRSWRRTKLHIKPRKQRKSHFG
;
A
#
# COMPACT_ATOMS: atom_id res chain seq x y z
N MET A 1 -5.40 48.90 22.74
CA MET A 1 -4.81 48.57 21.41
C MET A 1 -5.12 47.10 21.10
N PRO A 2 -5.96 46.77 20.10
CA PRO A 2 -6.33 45.38 19.80
C PRO A 2 -5.23 44.66 19.01
N ILE A 3 -4.73 43.55 19.56
CA ILE A 3 -3.74 42.67 18.94
C ILE A 3 -4.42 41.89 17.82
N LYS A 4 -4.10 42.22 16.56
CA LYS A 4 -4.61 41.51 15.39
C LYS A 4 -3.95 40.13 15.30
N ASN A 5 -4.67 39.08 15.67
CA ASN A 5 -4.25 37.70 15.41
C ASN A 5 -4.25 37.43 13.90
N LYS A 6 -3.07 37.45 13.27
CA LYS A 6 -2.88 36.98 11.89
C LYS A 6 -3.11 35.48 11.84
N HIS A 7 -4.21 35.05 11.25
CA HIS A 7 -4.44 33.64 10.94
C HIS A 7 -3.33 33.15 9.99
N PRO A 8 -2.65 32.03 10.24
CA PRO A 8 -1.60 31.55 9.35
C PRO A 8 -2.20 31.19 7.99
N GLU A 9 -1.75 31.86 6.94
CA GLU A 9 -2.08 31.53 5.57
C GLU A 9 -1.60 30.11 5.25
N LYS A 10 -2.52 29.26 4.81
CA LYS A 10 -2.20 27.89 4.39
C LYS A 10 -1.33 27.96 3.13
N LYS A 11 0.00 27.84 3.28
CA LYS A 11 0.92 27.63 2.15
C LYS A 11 0.44 26.44 1.32
N LYS A 12 -0.05 26.70 0.10
CA LYS A 12 -0.38 25.65 -0.87
C LYS A 12 0.92 25.07 -1.42
N PHE A 13 1.40 23.97 -0.84
CA PHE A 13 2.54 23.24 -1.39
C PHE A 13 2.17 22.71 -2.77
N SER A 14 2.80 23.25 -3.82
CA SER A 14 2.65 22.76 -5.19
C SER A 14 3.35 21.41 -5.32
N VAL A 15 2.59 20.32 -5.45
CA VAL A 15 3.19 18.99 -5.67
C VAL A 15 3.88 18.98 -7.04
N PRO A 16 5.19 18.67 -7.12
CA PRO A 16 5.89 18.63 -8.40
C PRO A 16 5.25 17.61 -9.34
N LYS A 17 5.06 18.00 -10.60
CA LYS A 17 4.51 17.11 -11.65
C LYS A 17 5.53 16.03 -11.99
N ILE A 18 5.41 14.88 -11.32
CA ILE A 18 6.22 13.68 -11.61
C ILE A 18 5.91 13.17 -13.03
N SER A 19 6.95 12.79 -13.78
CA SER A 19 6.80 12.20 -15.11
C SER A 19 5.93 10.93 -15.08
N LYS A 20 5.16 10.67 -16.15
CA LYS A 20 4.32 9.46 -16.27
C LYS A 20 5.13 8.17 -16.05
N ARG A 21 6.40 8.17 -16.49
CA ARG A 21 7.35 7.07 -16.27
C ARG A 21 7.64 6.80 -14.80
N GLN A 22 7.99 7.83 -14.03
CA GLN A 22 8.26 7.69 -12.61
C GLN A 22 7.00 7.23 -11.85
N ARG A 23 5.81 7.74 -12.22
CA ARG A 23 4.52 7.31 -11.65
C ARG A 23 4.20 5.83 -11.88
N GLU A 24 4.45 5.32 -13.07
CA GLU A 24 4.21 3.90 -13.38
C GLU A 24 5.17 2.96 -12.64
N ILE A 25 6.44 3.36 -12.51
CA ILE A 25 7.45 2.59 -11.74
C ILE A 25 7.10 2.62 -10.26
N SER A 26 6.78 3.79 -9.70
CA SER A 26 6.42 3.93 -8.30
C SER A 26 5.14 3.16 -7.97
N GLY A 27 4.13 3.18 -8.84
CA GLY A 27 2.88 2.43 -8.67
C GLY A 27 3.08 0.91 -8.59
N LYS A 28 3.95 0.35 -9.44
CA LYS A 28 4.31 -1.08 -9.38
C LYS A 28 5.05 -1.42 -8.10
N LYS A 29 6.07 -0.62 -7.76
CA LYS A 29 6.84 -0.81 -6.52
C LYS A 29 5.93 -0.76 -5.29
N ALA A 30 5.00 0.20 -5.25
CA ALA A 30 4.01 0.32 -4.18
C ALA A 30 3.07 -0.90 -4.11
N THR A 31 2.64 -1.42 -5.26
CA THR A 31 1.79 -2.62 -5.33
C THR A 31 2.53 -3.86 -4.83
N LEU A 32 3.77 -4.07 -5.27
CA LEU A 32 4.61 -5.17 -4.80
C LEU A 32 4.87 -5.08 -3.29
N ALA A 33 5.21 -3.89 -2.79
CA ALA A 33 5.42 -3.66 -1.36
C ALA A 33 4.14 -3.92 -0.54
N LYS A 34 2.96 -3.51 -1.05
CA LYS A 34 1.66 -3.85 -0.43
C LYS A 34 1.45 -5.35 -0.38
N LYS A 35 1.70 -6.06 -1.48
CA LYS A 35 1.52 -7.52 -1.55
C LYS A 35 2.51 -8.28 -0.67
N ALA A 36 3.74 -7.80 -0.51
CA ALA A 36 4.71 -8.36 0.43
C ALA A 36 4.24 -8.19 1.88
N ARG A 37 3.69 -7.03 2.26
CA ARG A 37 3.13 -6.84 3.61
C ARG A 37 1.94 -7.76 3.91
N GLN A 38 1.13 -8.06 2.90
CA GLN A 38 -0.03 -8.95 3.00
C GLN A 38 0.32 -10.44 3.16
N THR A 39 1.57 -10.88 3.06
CA THR A 39 1.91 -12.31 3.26
C THR A 39 2.03 -12.71 4.73
N LYS A 40 2.09 -11.74 5.63
CA LYS A 40 2.20 -11.98 7.07
C LYS A 40 0.85 -12.42 7.64
N TRP A 41 0.92 -13.23 8.70
CA TRP A 41 -0.25 -13.64 9.45
C TRP A 41 -0.88 -12.45 10.17
N ALA A 42 -2.17 -12.56 10.48
CA ALA A 42 -2.84 -11.62 11.36
C ALA A 42 -2.11 -11.56 12.71
N PRO A 43 -1.96 -10.37 13.32
CA PRO A 43 -1.37 -10.23 14.64
C PRO A 43 -2.19 -10.97 15.71
N VAL A 44 -1.52 -11.45 16.76
CA VAL A 44 -2.18 -12.13 17.90
C VAL A 44 -3.20 -11.21 18.57
N TRP A 45 -2.90 -9.92 18.73
CA TRP A 45 -3.84 -8.97 19.33
C TRP A 45 -5.16 -8.84 18.56
N VAL A 46 -5.16 -9.10 17.24
CA VAL A 46 -6.38 -9.10 16.42
C VAL A 46 -7.25 -10.31 16.74
N VAL A 47 -6.63 -11.46 17.03
CA VAL A 47 -7.33 -12.67 17.50
C VAL A 47 -8.02 -12.38 18.83
N LEU A 48 -7.29 -11.77 19.77
CA LEU A 48 -7.84 -11.39 21.08
C LEU A 48 -9.01 -10.41 20.95
N LYS A 49 -8.88 -9.39 20.08
CA LYS A 49 -9.94 -8.41 19.86
C LYS A 49 -11.19 -9.01 19.21
N LYS A 50 -11.04 -9.99 18.31
CA LYS A 50 -12.16 -10.58 17.56
C LYS A 50 -12.87 -11.71 18.31
N PHE A 51 -12.11 -12.59 18.97
CA PHE A 51 -12.64 -13.81 19.58
C PHE A 51 -12.71 -13.75 21.11
N GLY A 52 -12.10 -12.73 21.72
CA GLY A 52 -11.99 -12.64 23.17
C GLY A 52 -10.74 -13.32 23.72
N ILE A 53 -10.45 -13.00 24.98
CA ILE A 53 -9.30 -13.52 25.72
C ILE A 53 -9.54 -15.00 26.04
N GLY A 54 -8.48 -15.81 25.99
CA GLY A 54 -8.53 -17.25 26.35
C GLY A 54 -8.93 -18.21 25.22
N LYS A 55 -9.34 -17.70 24.05
CA LYS A 55 -9.60 -18.55 22.88
C LYS A 55 -8.29 -18.91 22.17
N ARG A 56 -8.02 -20.21 22.05
CA ARG A 56 -6.84 -20.78 21.35
C ARG A 56 -7.02 -20.81 19.83
N VAL A 57 -7.42 -19.67 19.23
CA VAL A 57 -7.64 -19.57 17.78
C VAL A 57 -6.37 -19.12 17.10
N HIS A 58 -5.92 -19.88 16.11
CA HIS A 58 -4.75 -19.52 15.32
C HIS A 58 -5.07 -18.38 14.34
N PRO A 59 -4.19 -17.36 14.15
CA PRO A 59 -4.45 -16.20 13.29
C PRO A 59 -4.77 -16.52 11.82
N SER A 60 -4.58 -17.76 11.36
CA SER A 60 -5.02 -18.22 10.03
C SER A 60 -6.53 -18.07 9.86
N ALA A 61 -7.30 -18.24 10.93
CA ALA A 61 -8.76 -18.10 10.90
C ALA A 61 -9.21 -16.67 10.54
N ILE A 62 -8.36 -15.66 10.77
CA ILE A 62 -8.64 -14.25 10.43
C ILE A 62 -7.94 -13.86 9.12
N THR A 63 -6.78 -14.45 8.84
CA THR A 63 -5.92 -14.08 7.71
C THR A 63 -6.58 -14.47 6.39
N LYS A 64 -7.36 -13.55 5.80
CA LYS A 64 -8.04 -13.76 4.50
C LYS A 64 -7.08 -13.85 3.33
N HIS A 65 -6.01 -13.05 3.35
CA HIS A 65 -5.10 -12.91 2.24
C HIS A 65 -3.71 -13.35 2.71
N ARG A 66 -3.24 -14.48 2.21
CA ARG A 66 -1.86 -14.94 2.40
C ARG A 66 -1.40 -15.54 1.09
N ARG A 67 -0.32 -14.99 0.53
CA ARG A 67 0.17 -15.37 -0.80
C ARG A 67 1.39 -16.26 -0.68
N SER A 68 1.45 -17.32 -1.50
CA SER A 68 2.66 -18.10 -1.74
C SER A 68 3.15 -17.81 -3.14
N TRP A 69 4.42 -17.45 -3.30
CA TRP A 69 4.98 -17.10 -4.61
C TRP A 69 5.00 -18.26 -5.61
N ARG A 70 5.02 -19.51 -5.12
CA ARG A 70 4.96 -20.72 -5.96
C ARG A 70 3.55 -20.94 -6.50
N ARG A 71 2.53 -20.86 -5.64
CA ARG A 71 1.14 -21.20 -6.00
C ARG A 71 0.37 -20.03 -6.63
N THR A 72 0.50 -18.82 -6.11
CA THR A 72 -0.33 -17.66 -6.53
C THR A 72 0.51 -16.52 -7.06
N LYS A 73 0.42 -16.31 -8.38
CA LYS A 73 1.17 -15.29 -9.13
C LYS A 73 0.46 -13.94 -9.09
N LEU A 74 1.23 -12.87 -9.21
CA LEU A 74 0.72 -11.51 -9.28
C LEU A 74 0.60 -11.08 -10.74
N HIS A 75 -0.61 -10.80 -11.21
CA HIS A 75 -0.85 -10.26 -12.55
C HIS A 75 -0.62 -8.74 -12.60
N ILE A 76 0.61 -8.32 -12.30
CA ILE A 76 1.00 -6.90 -12.39
C ILE A 76 1.51 -6.68 -13.81
N LYS A 77 0.72 -5.99 -14.64
CA LYS A 77 1.09 -5.74 -16.03
C LYS A 77 2.40 -4.93 -16.08
N PRO A 78 3.38 -5.33 -16.92
CA PRO A 78 4.55 -4.50 -17.17
C PRO A 78 4.12 -3.21 -17.87
N ARG A 79 5.04 -2.26 -17.94
CA ARG A 79 4.76 -1.00 -18.63
C ARG A 79 4.73 -1.38 -20.10
N LYS A 80 3.70 -0.94 -20.84
CA LYS A 80 3.76 -0.97 -22.30
C LYS A 80 4.86 -0.01 -22.73
N GLN A 81 6.07 -0.52 -22.95
CA GLN A 81 7.13 0.23 -23.61
C GLN A 81 6.77 0.27 -25.09
N ARG A 82 6.61 1.48 -25.65
CA ARG A 82 6.59 1.62 -27.10
C ARG A 82 7.98 1.22 -27.56
N LYS A 83 8.06 0.20 -28.39
CA LYS A 83 9.32 -0.20 -28.99
C LYS A 83 9.57 0.75 -30.16
N SER A 84 10.71 1.44 -30.16
CA SER A 84 11.04 2.45 -31.18
C SER A 84 11.19 1.89 -32.59
N HIS A 85 11.42 0.59 -32.72
CA HIS A 85 11.69 -0.12 -33.97
C HIS A 85 10.46 -0.82 -34.57
N PHE A 86 9.26 -0.63 -34.00
CA PHE A 86 8.05 -1.33 -34.45
C PHE A 86 7.14 -0.50 -35.38
N GLY A 87 7.57 0.69 -35.83
CA GLY A 87 6.76 1.59 -36.66
C GLY A 87 5.74 2.38 -35.84
#